data_AF-A0A538TVR3-F1
#
_entry.id   AF-A0A538TVR3-F1
#
_cell.length_a   1.000
_cell.length_b   1.000
_cell.length_c   1.000
_cell.angle_alpha   90.00
_cell.angle_beta   90.00
_cell.angle_gamma   90.00
#
_symmetry.space_group_name_H-M   'P 1'
#
loop_
_entity.id
_entity.type
_entity.pdbx_description
1 polymer ?
#
loop_
_entity_poly.entity_id
_entity_poly.type
_entity_poly.pdbx_seq_one_letter_code
_entity_poly.pdbx_strand_id
1 'polypeptide(L)'
;MARKARAAGLPLFSGPARKFALSFSLPLAAGAVLTWVFQSRGIVAVLPGMWLLMFGTAVATGGAFSVSIVPVMGFCFMVLGAAAFLSPAAWGNLWMALGFGLVMIGFGLLIARRHGG
;
A
#
# COMPACT_ATOMS: atom_id res chain seq x y z
N MET A 1 -23.29 -6.47 7.79
CA MET A 1 -22.46 -7.12 6.75
C MET A 1 -22.16 -8.61 7.01
N ALA A 2 -21.83 -9.06 8.22
CA ALA A 2 -21.54 -10.49 8.51
C ALA A 2 -22.71 -11.46 8.25
N ARG A 3 -23.96 -11.03 8.45
CA ARG A 3 -25.15 -11.87 8.24
C ARG A 3 -25.49 -12.09 6.75
N LYS A 4 -25.10 -11.18 5.85
CA LYS A 4 -25.33 -11.30 4.40
C LYS A 4 -24.30 -12.23 3.72
N ALA A 5 -23.08 -12.32 4.25
CA ALA A 5 -22.04 -13.21 3.72
C ALA A 5 -22.31 -14.70 4.02
N ARG A 6 -22.92 -15.01 5.18
CA ARG A 6 -23.26 -16.40 5.55
C ARG A 6 -24.40 -17.00 4.72
N ALA A 7 -25.26 -16.18 4.11
CA ALA A 7 -26.36 -16.65 3.27
C ALA A 7 -25.90 -17.12 1.88
N ALA A 8 -24.67 -16.79 1.46
CA ALA A 8 -24.17 -17.08 0.12
C ALA A 8 -23.32 -18.35 0.02
N GLY A 9 -23.03 -19.07 1.12
CA GLY A 9 -22.28 -20.33 1.09
C GLY A 9 -20.87 -20.26 0.48
N LEU A 10 -20.31 -19.07 0.29
CA LEU A 10 -19.01 -18.88 -0.32
C LEU A 10 -17.92 -18.91 0.76
N PRO A 11 -16.88 -19.77 0.63
CA PRO A 11 -15.77 -19.77 1.55
C PRO A 11 -15.04 -18.43 1.39
N LEU A 12 -15.04 -17.61 2.43
CA LEU A 12 -14.36 -16.31 2.47
C LEU A 12 -12.82 -16.40 2.31
N PHE A 13 -12.29 -17.62 2.13
CA PHE A 13 -10.87 -17.96 2.20
C PHE A 13 -10.31 -18.72 0.99
N SER A 14 -11.06 -18.90 -0.10
CA SER A 14 -10.59 -19.69 -1.24
C SER A 14 -10.59 -18.88 -2.54
N GLY A 15 -9.41 -18.34 -2.90
CA GLY A 15 -9.12 -17.80 -4.24
C GLY A 15 -8.63 -16.34 -4.22
N PRO A 16 -9.51 -15.33 -4.33
CA PRO A 16 -9.10 -13.93 -4.48
C PRO A 16 -8.33 -13.36 -3.28
N ALA A 17 -8.79 -13.63 -2.05
CA ALA A 17 -8.16 -13.13 -0.83
C ALA A 17 -6.74 -13.70 -0.60
N ARG A 18 -6.53 -14.98 -0.94
CA ARG A 18 -5.20 -15.61 -0.87
C ARG A 18 -4.24 -15.03 -1.91
N LYS A 19 -4.72 -14.78 -3.13
CA LYS A 19 -3.94 -14.11 -4.18
C LYS A 19 -3.58 -12.68 -3.78
N PHE A 20 -4.52 -11.93 -3.21
CA PHE A 20 -4.26 -10.61 -2.62
C PHE A 20 -3.15 -10.67 -1.59
N ALA A 21 -3.25 -11.58 -0.60
CA ALA A 21 -2.29 -11.68 0.48
C ALA A 21 -0.88 -12.04 -0.02
N LEU A 22 -0.78 -12.96 -1.00
CA LEU A 22 0.50 -13.33 -1.62
C LEU A 22 1.08 -12.19 -2.46
N SER A 23 0.26 -11.52 -3.29
CA SER A 23 0.70 -10.40 -4.12
C SER A 23 1.08 -9.15 -3.31
N PHE A 24 0.50 -8.98 -2.12
CA PHE A 24 0.81 -7.91 -1.18
C PHE A 24 2.02 -8.23 -0.30
N SER A 25 2.20 -9.48 0.11
CA SER A 25 3.31 -9.89 0.98
C SER A 25 4.65 -9.89 0.26
N LEU A 26 4.68 -10.22 -1.04
CA LEU A 26 5.91 -10.23 -1.84
C LEU A 26 6.65 -8.87 -1.82
N PRO A 27 6.00 -7.74 -2.17
CA PRO A 27 6.65 -6.44 -2.15
C PRO A 27 7.01 -5.97 -0.74
N LEU A 28 6.21 -6.31 0.28
CA LEU A 28 6.56 -5.99 1.67
C LEU A 28 7.78 -6.76 2.16
N ALA A 29 7.90 -8.05 1.83
CA ALA A 29 9.08 -8.84 2.15
C ALA A 29 10.33 -8.27 1.47
N ALA A 30 10.22 -7.89 0.19
CA ALA A 30 11.30 -7.20 -0.52
C ALA A 30 11.66 -5.86 0.16
N GLY A 31 10.67 -5.05 0.53
CA GLY A 31 10.87 -3.80 1.25
C GLY A 31 11.54 -3.98 2.62
N ALA A 32 11.21 -5.05 3.35
CA ALA A 32 11.83 -5.38 4.64
C ALA A 32 13.31 -5.75 4.47
N VAL A 33 13.63 -6.59 3.48
CA VAL A 33 15.03 -6.95 3.15
C VAL A 33 15.81 -5.71 2.73
N LEU A 34 15.27 -4.87 1.84
CA LEU A 34 15.91 -3.63 1.41
C LEU A 34 16.11 -2.65 2.57
N THR A 35 15.13 -2.54 3.47
CA THR A 35 15.24 -1.72 4.69
C THR A 35 16.45 -2.15 5.51
N TRP A 36 16.60 -3.45 5.77
CA TRP A 36 17.75 -3.99 6.51
C TRP A 36 19.08 -3.68 5.81
N VAL A 37 19.15 -3.88 4.49
CA VAL A 37 20.36 -3.62 3.69
C VAL A 37 20.73 -2.14 3.68
N PHE A 38 19.78 -1.23 3.55
CA PHE A 38 20.07 0.21 3.53
C PHE A 38 20.42 0.76 4.91
N GLN A 39 19.78 0.25 5.98
CA GLN A 39 20.16 0.55 7.36
C GLN A 39 21.61 0.13 7.64
N SER A 40 21.96 -1.11 7.30
CA SER A 40 23.33 -1.62 7.51
C SER A 40 24.40 -0.89 6.70
N ARG A 41 24.03 -0.21 5.61
CA ARG A 41 24.92 0.64 4.80
C ARG A 41 24.87 2.13 5.18
N GLY A 42 24.06 2.52 6.17
CA GLY A 42 23.89 3.91 6.60
C GLY A 42 23.15 4.81 5.61
N ILE A 43 22.56 4.26 4.55
CA ILE A 43 21.86 5.02 3.50
C ILE A 43 20.39 5.17 3.88
N VAL A 44 20.13 5.84 5.01
CA VAL A 44 18.77 5.96 5.56
C VAL A 44 17.89 6.98 4.84
N ALA A 45 18.52 7.93 4.14
CA ALA A 45 17.84 8.99 3.39
C ALA A 45 16.87 8.49 2.30
N VAL A 46 17.12 7.30 1.74
CA VAL A 46 16.29 6.71 0.67
C VAL A 46 15.12 5.88 1.19
N LEU A 47 15.09 5.55 2.49
CA LEU A 47 14.06 4.71 3.11
C LEU A 47 12.63 5.27 2.88
N PRO A 48 12.37 6.58 3.04
CA PRO A 48 11.02 7.13 2.90
C PRO A 48 10.42 6.89 1.51
N GLY A 49 11.19 7.20 0.45
CA GLY A 49 10.76 6.99 -0.93
C GLY A 49 10.61 5.50 -1.25
N MET A 50 11.53 4.67 -0.76
CA MET A 50 11.48 3.22 -0.92
C MET A 50 10.23 2.62 -0.27
N TRP A 51 9.90 3.02 0.96
CA TRP A 51 8.70 2.55 1.65
C TRP A 51 7.43 2.94 0.92
N LEU A 52 7.33 4.17 0.42
CA LEU A 52 6.18 4.61 -0.37
C LEU A 52 6.04 3.82 -1.68
N LEU A 53 7.15 3.54 -2.38
CA LEU A 53 7.14 2.73 -3.59
C LEU A 53 6.77 1.27 -3.31
N MET A 54 7.40 0.62 -2.31
CA MET A 54 7.14 -0.78 -1.95
C MET A 54 5.75 -0.99 -1.38
N PHE A 55 5.24 -0.01 -0.64
CA PHE A 55 3.86 -0.04 -0.17
C PHE A 55 2.88 0.21 -1.32
N GLY A 56 3.17 1.16 -2.20
CA GLY A 56 2.38 1.42 -3.41
C GLY A 56 2.30 0.22 -4.34
N THR A 57 3.42 -0.49 -4.56
CA THR A 57 3.45 -1.75 -5.32
C THR A 57 2.63 -2.83 -4.62
N ALA A 58 2.80 -3.04 -3.31
CA ALA A 58 2.01 -4.01 -2.55
C ALA A 58 0.50 -3.76 -2.69
N VAL A 59 0.08 -2.50 -2.51
CA VAL A 59 -1.32 -2.10 -2.62
C VAL A 59 -1.84 -2.23 -4.06
N ALA A 60 -1.05 -1.85 -5.06
CA ALA A 60 -1.45 -1.96 -6.46
C ALA A 60 -1.60 -3.42 -6.91
N THR A 61 -0.65 -4.29 -6.56
CA THR A 61 -0.66 -5.72 -6.93
C THR A 61 -1.66 -6.52 -6.11
N GLY A 62 -1.80 -6.24 -4.81
CA GLY A 62 -2.84 -6.83 -3.98
C GLY A 62 -4.22 -6.39 -4.46
N GLY A 63 -4.41 -5.07 -4.62
CA GLY A 63 -5.66 -4.45 -5.05
C GLY A 63 -6.13 -4.85 -6.44
N ALA A 64 -5.27 -5.40 -7.30
CA ALA A 64 -5.63 -5.86 -8.64
C ALA A 64 -6.76 -6.91 -8.66
N PHE A 65 -6.95 -7.63 -7.54
CA PHE A 65 -8.03 -8.61 -7.36
C PHE A 65 -9.17 -8.10 -6.45
N SER A 66 -9.16 -6.81 -6.11
CA SER A 66 -10.13 -6.13 -5.24
C SER A 66 -10.89 -5.05 -6.01
N VAL A 67 -11.56 -4.15 -5.29
CA VAL A 67 -12.27 -3.00 -5.84
C VAL A 67 -11.29 -2.08 -6.57
N SER A 68 -11.64 -1.59 -7.77
CA SER A 68 -10.77 -0.74 -8.61
C SER A 68 -10.23 0.52 -7.92
N ILE A 69 -10.81 0.95 -6.80
CA ILE A 69 -10.32 2.08 -5.99
C ILE A 69 -8.96 1.78 -5.33
N VAL A 70 -8.65 0.51 -5.02
CA VAL A 70 -7.45 0.12 -4.28
C VAL A 70 -6.18 0.19 -5.15
N PRO A 71 -6.16 -0.30 -6.40
CA PRO A 71 -5.04 -0.09 -7.32
C PRO A 71 -4.71 1.38 -7.56
N VAL A 72 -5.73 2.24 -7.66
CA VAL A 72 -5.53 3.70 -7.84
C VAL A 72 -4.82 4.30 -6.62
N MET A 73 -5.18 3.87 -5.40
CA MET A 73 -4.47 4.27 -4.19
C MET A 73 -3.00 3.84 -4.24
N GLY A 74 -2.71 2.60 -4.65
CA GLY A 74 -1.34 2.11 -4.82
C GLY A 74 -0.53 2.92 -5.83
N PHE A 75 -1.16 3.32 -6.95
CA PHE A 75 -0.53 4.20 -7.93
C PHE A 75 -0.22 5.60 -7.37
N CYS A 76 -1.12 6.18 -6.56
CA CYS A 76 -0.83 7.44 -5.87
C CYS A 76 0.40 7.32 -4.94
N PHE A 77 0.51 6.22 -4.19
CA PHE A 77 1.70 5.93 -3.38
C PHE A 77 2.97 5.79 -4.23
N MET A 78 2.87 5.17 -5.41
CA MET A 78 4.00 5.06 -6.33
C MET A 78 4.48 6.44 -6.83
N VAL A 79 3.55 7.31 -7.24
CA VAL A 79 3.88 8.67 -7.68
C VAL A 79 4.53 9.47 -6.56
N LEU A 80 3.99 9.39 -5.34
CA LEU A 80 4.58 10.05 -4.17
C LEU A 80 5.96 9.50 -3.83
N GLY A 81 6.18 8.18 -3.92
CA GLY A 81 7.47 7.55 -3.71
C GLY A 81 8.51 7.97 -4.74
N ALA A 82 8.13 8.06 -6.02
CA ALA A 82 8.99 8.57 -7.08
C ALA A 82 9.34 10.05 -6.87
N ALA A 83 8.36 10.87 -6.49
CA ALA A 83 8.58 12.27 -6.15
C ALA A 83 9.49 12.43 -4.92
N ALA A 84 9.38 11.55 -3.93
CA ALA A 84 10.26 11.53 -2.76
C ALA A 84 11.73 11.28 -3.14
N PHE A 85 11.98 10.39 -4.11
CA PHE A 85 13.33 10.14 -4.63
C PHE A 85 13.91 11.29 -5.45
N LEU A 86 13.06 12.03 -6.18
CA LEU A 86 13.48 13.21 -6.95
C LEU A 86 13.68 14.45 -6.07
N SER A 87 13.12 14.44 -4.86
CA SER A 87 13.21 15.54 -3.91
C SER A 87 14.41 15.43 -2.96
N PRO A 88 14.81 16.52 -2.29
CA PRO A 88 15.87 16.47 -1.28
C PRO A 88 15.54 15.48 -0.16
N ALA A 89 16.55 14.72 0.30
CA ALA A 89 16.41 13.74 1.38
C ALA A 89 15.79 14.31 2.68
N ALA A 90 15.98 15.62 2.93
CA ALA A 90 15.39 16.32 4.06
C ALA A 90 13.85 16.30 4.06
N TRP A 91 13.21 16.12 2.90
CA TRP A 91 11.75 16.13 2.76
C TRP A 91 11.13 14.73 2.93
N GLY A 92 11.94 13.71 3.22
CA GLY A 92 11.45 12.32 3.36
C GLY A 92 10.32 12.17 4.38
N ASN A 93 10.40 12.84 5.54
CA ASN A 93 9.33 12.83 6.54
C ASN A 93 8.03 13.47 6.03
N LEU A 94 8.16 14.52 5.23
CA LEU A 94 7.03 15.23 4.62
C LEU A 94 6.30 14.31 3.63
N TRP A 95 7.06 13.57 2.79
CA TRP A 95 6.49 12.58 1.89
C TRP A 95 5.85 11.40 2.63
N MET A 96 6.43 10.93 3.75
CA MET A 96 5.79 9.91 4.58
C MET A 96 4.47 10.41 5.18
N ALA A 97 4.41 11.66 5.67
CA ALA A 97 3.19 12.25 6.18
C ALA A 97 2.12 12.39 5.07
N LEU A 98 2.52 12.75 3.85
CA LEU A 98 1.61 12.83 2.71
C LEU A 98 1.11 11.44 2.27
N GLY A 99 1.99 10.45 2.12
CA GLY A 99 1.60 9.09 1.73
C GLY A 99 0.80 8.40 2.84
N PHE A 100 1.45 8.09 3.96
CA PHE A 100 0.82 7.30 5.02
C PHE A 100 -0.24 8.07 5.83
N GLY A 101 -0.21 9.40 5.82
CA GLY A 101 -1.24 10.22 6.45
C GLY A 101 -2.33 10.64 5.46
N LEU A 102 -2.01 11.54 4.53
CA LEU A 102 -3.02 12.16 3.66
C LEU A 102 -3.69 11.16 2.72
N VAL A 103 -2.91 10.32 2.02
CA VAL A 103 -3.48 9.35 1.07
C VAL A 103 -4.30 8.29 1.79
N MET A 104 -3.82 7.77 2.93
CA MET A 104 -4.57 6.80 3.75
C MET A 104 -5.89 7.38 4.26
N ILE A 105 -5.87 8.58 4.81
CA ILE A 105 -7.08 9.23 5.33
C ILE A 105 -8.05 9.54 4.19
N GLY A 106 -7.56 10.10 3.09
CA GLY A 106 -8.37 10.47 1.93
C GLY A 106 -9.07 9.25 1.31
N PHE A 107 -8.32 8.19 1.02
CA PHE A 107 -8.90 6.96 0.48
C PHE A 107 -9.74 6.20 1.50
N GLY A 108 -9.36 6.19 2.79
CA GLY A 108 -10.16 5.61 3.87
C GLY A 108 -11.55 6.25 3.96
N LEU A 109 -11.62 7.58 3.89
CA LEU A 109 -12.88 8.33 3.85
C LEU A 109 -13.69 8.07 2.57
N LEU A 110 -13.03 7.99 1.40
CA LEU A 110 -13.66 7.68 0.12
C LEU A 110 -14.28 6.28 0.11
N ILE A 111 -13.56 5.29 0.62
CA ILE A 111 -14.04 3.90 0.74
C ILE A 111 -15.21 3.85 1.72
N ALA A 112 -15.09 4.49 2.89
CA ALA A 112 -16.16 4.57 3.87
C ALA A 112 -17.44 5.20 3.29
N ARG A 113 -17.31 6.27 2.48
CA ARG A 113 -18.45 6.95 1.86
C ARG A 113 -19.08 6.21 0.68
N ARG A 114 -18.29 5.46 -0.11
CA ARG A 114 -18.79 4.79 -1.33
C ARG A 114 -19.16 3.32 -1.14
N HIS A 115 -18.60 2.64 -0.14
CA HIS A 115 -18.84 1.21 0.12
C HIS A 115 -19.41 0.95 1.54
N GLY A 116 -19.54 1.99 2.36
CA GLY A 116 -20.19 1.98 3.67
C GLY A 116 -21.59 2.57 3.63
N GLY A 117 -22.51 1.82 3.02
CA GLY A 117 -23.97 1.94 3.08
C GLY A 117 -24.58 0.55 2.85
#